data_AF-A0A4Y5Z3F0-F1
#
_entry.id   AF-A0A4Y5Z3F0-F1
#
_cell.length_a   1.000
_cell.length_b   1.000
_cell.length_c   1.000
_cell.angle_alpha   90.00
_cell.angle_beta   90.00
_cell.angle_gamma   90.00
#
_symmetry.space_group_name_H-M   'P 1'
#
loop_
_entity.id
_entity.type
_entity.pdbx_description
1 polymer ?
#
loop_
_entity_poly.entity_id
_entity_poly.type
_entity_poly.pdbx_seq_one_letter_code
_entity_poly.pdbx_strand_id
1 'polypeptide(L)'
;MSSHLSPEASALLTQAITARAAMDKAARDTTTVADELRRYAKFSRPGQPSPHIVQLRQSQATARIDSARAKQSFLRAAQGFVQAAGLIVPPKVSLEAFVLDWIKRNVGDA
;
A
#
# COMPACT_ATOMS: atom_id res chain seq x y z
N MET A 1 -2.63 -0.34 28.63
CA MET A 1 -3.67 -1.38 28.50
C MET A 1 -3.16 -2.39 27.49
N SER A 2 -2.65 -3.53 27.95
CA SER A 2 -2.23 -4.61 27.05
C SER A 2 -3.49 -5.23 26.47
N SER A 3 -3.92 -4.74 25.31
CA SER A 3 -5.09 -5.23 24.60
C SER A 3 -4.82 -6.68 24.19
N HIS A 4 -5.37 -7.64 24.92
CA HIS A 4 -5.42 -9.02 24.44
C HIS A 4 -6.34 -9.04 23.22
N LEU A 5 -5.75 -8.91 22.03
CA LEU A 5 -6.47 -9.09 20.79
C LEU A 5 -6.95 -10.55 20.71
N SER A 6 -8.16 -10.74 20.19
CA SER A 6 -8.62 -12.09 19.84
C SER A 6 -7.67 -12.70 18.79
N PRO A 7 -7.59 -14.04 18.68
CA PRO A 7 -6.80 -14.68 17.63
C PRO A 7 -7.20 -14.20 16.23
N GLU A 8 -8.50 -13.98 16.01
CA GLU A 8 -9.04 -13.41 14.77
C GLU A 8 -8.54 -11.98 14.52
N ALA A 9 -8.66 -11.10 15.50
CA ALA A 9 -8.18 -9.72 15.38
C ALA A 9 -6.66 -9.68 15.11
N SER A 10 -5.89 -10.58 15.71
CA SER A 10 -4.44 -10.70 15.49
C SER A 10 -4.10 -11.17 14.07
N ALA A 11 -4.86 -12.12 13.52
CA ALA A 11 -4.70 -12.58 12.14
C ALA A 11 -5.04 -11.47 11.14
N LEU A 12 -6.14 -10.74 11.37
CA LEU A 12 -6.57 -9.63 10.52
C LEU A 12 -5.59 -8.45 10.58
N LEU A 13 -5.04 -8.16 11.76
CA LEU A 13 -3.96 -7.18 11.92
C LEU A 13 -2.71 -7.58 11.12
N THR A 14 -2.31 -8.85 11.18
CA THR A 14 -1.15 -9.35 10.42
C THR A 14 -1.38 -9.22 8.91
N GLN A 15 -2.60 -9.49 8.44
CA GLN A 15 -2.99 -9.27 7.03
C GLN A 15 -2.94 -7.79 6.65
N ALA A 16 -3.41 -6.89 7.53
CA ALA A 16 -3.34 -5.45 7.31
C ALA A 16 -1.88 -4.96 7.25
N ILE A 17 -1.00 -5.43 8.13
CA ILE A 17 0.44 -5.11 8.11
C ILE A 17 1.08 -5.58 6.79
N THR A 18 0.79 -6.82 6.38
CA THR A 18 1.30 -7.37 5.11
C THR A 18 0.82 -6.55 3.91
N ALA A 19 -0.46 -6.18 3.89
CA ALA A 19 -1.02 -5.36 2.82
C ALA A 19 -0.42 -3.94 2.80
N ARG A 20 -0.15 -3.34 3.97
CA ARG A 20 0.57 -2.06 4.08
C ARG A 20 1.97 -2.15 3.48
N ALA A 21 2.74 -3.19 3.84
CA ALA A 21 4.07 -3.40 3.26
C ALA A 21 4.03 -3.56 1.73
N ALA A 22 2.99 -4.21 1.20
CA ALA A 22 2.76 -4.31 -0.24
C ALA A 22 2.41 -2.95 -0.89
N MET A 23 1.62 -2.11 -0.21
CA MET A 23 1.36 -0.73 -0.66
C MET A 23 2.67 0.08 -0.74
N ASP A 24 3.51 0.01 0.29
CA ASP A 24 4.79 0.72 0.34
C ASP A 24 5.75 0.22 -0.74
N LYS A 25 5.78 -1.10 -0.99
CA LYS A 25 6.53 -1.67 -2.10
C LYS A 25 6.04 -1.11 -3.44
N ALA A 26 4.73 -1.13 -3.70
CA ALA A 26 4.18 -0.65 -4.96
C ALA A 26 4.41 0.86 -5.18
N ALA A 27 4.41 1.66 -4.10
CA ALA A 27 4.75 3.08 -4.15
C ALA A 27 6.24 3.31 -4.52
N ARG A 28 7.15 2.53 -3.92
CA ARG A 28 8.58 2.54 -4.29
C ARG A 28 8.79 2.13 -5.74
N ASP A 29 8.17 1.04 -6.18
CA ASP A 29 8.28 0.54 -7.56
C ASP A 29 7.79 1.59 -8.57
N THR A 30 6.66 2.26 -8.27
CA THR A 30 6.13 3.34 -9.10
C THR A 30 7.11 4.53 -9.19
N THR A 31 7.77 4.86 -8.08
CA THR A 31 8.77 5.95 -8.02
C THR A 31 9.99 5.61 -8.86
N THR A 32 10.54 4.41 -8.70
CA THR A 32 11.68 3.90 -9.49
C THR A 32 11.40 3.97 -10.99
N VAL A 33 10.24 3.46 -11.43
CA VAL A 33 9.85 3.48 -12.84
C VAL A 33 9.65 4.91 -13.34
N ALA A 34 9.10 5.81 -12.52
CA ALA A 34 8.94 7.22 -12.89
C ALA A 34 10.30 7.91 -13.08
N ASP A 35 11.28 7.63 -12.24
CA ASP A 35 12.64 8.17 -12.36
C ASP A 35 13.38 7.63 -13.59
N GLU A 36 13.17 6.35 -13.92
CA GLU A 36 13.67 5.77 -15.17
C GLU A 36 13.02 6.42 -16.40
N LEU A 37 11.71 6.61 -16.39
CA LEU A 37 11.00 7.30 -17.48
C LEU A 37 11.48 8.75 -17.65
N ARG A 38 11.73 9.50 -16.56
CA ARG A 38 12.28 10.86 -16.62
C ARG A 38 13.69 10.89 -17.21
N ARG A 39 14.55 9.96 -16.79
CA ARG A 39 15.91 9.81 -17.33
C ARG A 39 15.86 9.51 -18.82
N TYR A 40 15.01 8.57 -19.26
CA TYR A 40 14.83 8.26 -20.67
C TYR A 40 14.28 9.43 -21.48
N ALA A 41 13.27 10.14 -20.97
CA ALA A 41 12.69 11.30 -21.65
C ALA A 41 13.70 12.42 -21.91
N LYS A 42 14.70 12.59 -21.03
CA LYS A 42 15.77 13.58 -21.20
C LYS A 42 16.68 13.29 -22.40
N PHE A 43 16.83 12.03 -22.79
CA PHE A 43 17.79 11.59 -23.82
C PHE A 43 17.11 10.98 -25.06
N SER A 44 15.79 10.83 -25.06
CA SER A 44 15.04 10.28 -26.18
C SER A 44 14.94 11.28 -27.33
N ARG A 45 15.33 10.87 -28.55
CA ARG A 45 15.10 11.65 -29.77
C ARG A 45 13.60 11.62 -30.14
N PRO A 46 13.06 12.69 -30.76
CA PRO A 46 11.69 12.67 -31.29
C PRO A 46 11.54 11.52 -32.31
N GLY A 47 10.62 10.60 -32.08
CA GLY A 47 10.45 9.39 -32.91
C GLY A 47 9.62 8.30 -32.23
N GLN A 48 9.59 7.11 -32.84
CA GLN A 48 8.84 5.96 -32.32
C GLN A 48 9.42 5.49 -30.97
N PRO A 49 8.58 5.20 -29.96
CA PRO A 49 9.06 4.77 -28.64
C PRO A 49 9.84 3.47 -28.74
N SER A 50 11.01 3.43 -28.10
CA SER A 50 11.81 2.21 -28.03
C SER A 50 11.09 1.11 -27.24
N PRO A 51 11.36 -0.17 -27.52
CA PRO A 51 10.80 -1.29 -26.76
C PRO A 51 11.00 -1.14 -25.25
N HIS A 52 12.12 -0.56 -24.83
CA HIS A 52 12.42 -0.27 -23.43
C HIS A 52 11.43 0.72 -22.79
N ILE A 53 11.05 1.80 -23.47
CA ILE A 53 10.05 2.76 -22.94
C ILE A 53 8.67 2.09 -22.81
N VAL A 54 8.33 1.21 -23.74
CA VAL A 54 7.08 0.44 -23.67
C VAL A 54 7.08 -0.48 -22.44
N GLN A 55 8.18 -1.19 -22.20
CA GLN A 55 8.37 -2.02 -21.01
C GLN A 55 8.25 -1.19 -19.72
N LEU A 56 8.94 -0.03 -19.63
CA LEU A 56 8.84 0.85 -18.46
C LEU A 56 7.39 1.30 -18.19
N ARG A 57 6.63 1.66 -19.24
CA ARG A 57 5.22 2.04 -19.07
C ARG A 57 4.34 0.87 -18.64
N GLN A 58 4.59 -0.33 -19.15
CA GLN A 58 3.91 -1.55 -18.70
C GLN A 58 4.21 -1.82 -17.21
N SER A 59 5.48 -1.73 -16.80
CA SER A 59 5.87 -1.85 -15.39
C SER A 59 5.19 -0.80 -14.51
N GLN A 60 5.05 0.45 -15.00
CA GLN A 60 4.31 1.50 -14.28
C GLN A 60 2.83 1.15 -14.11
N ALA A 61 2.19 0.61 -15.16
CA ALA A 61 0.80 0.19 -15.11
C ALA A 61 0.61 -0.98 -14.13
N THR A 62 1.51 -1.97 -14.14
CA THR A 62 1.50 -3.09 -13.19
C THR A 62 1.66 -2.60 -11.75
N ALA A 63 2.65 -1.72 -11.48
CA ALA A 63 2.85 -1.17 -10.13
C ALA A 63 1.61 -0.41 -9.61
N ARG A 64 0.87 0.28 -10.48
CA ARG A 64 -0.40 0.93 -10.14
C ARG A 64 -1.50 -0.07 -9.79
N ILE A 65 -1.64 -1.13 -10.57
CA ILE A 65 -2.61 -2.20 -10.31
C ILE A 65 -2.29 -2.89 -8.99
N ASP A 66 -1.01 -3.18 -8.74
CA ASP A 66 -0.54 -3.80 -7.50
C ASP A 66 -0.81 -2.90 -6.29
N SER A 67 -0.57 -1.59 -6.42
CA SER A 67 -0.90 -0.61 -5.38
C SER A 67 -2.41 -0.59 -5.07
N ALA A 68 -3.26 -0.57 -6.10
CA ALA A 68 -4.71 -0.58 -5.91
C ALA A 68 -5.20 -1.88 -5.24
N ARG A 69 -4.64 -3.02 -5.65
CA ARG A 69 -4.94 -4.33 -5.04
C ARG A 69 -4.49 -4.39 -3.59
N ALA A 70 -3.27 -3.93 -3.29
CA ALA A 70 -2.75 -3.87 -1.93
C ALA A 70 -3.61 -2.98 -1.03
N LYS A 71 -4.03 -1.81 -1.54
CA LYS A 71 -4.95 -0.91 -0.84
C LYS A 71 -6.30 -1.55 -0.55
N GLN A 72 -6.90 -2.25 -1.51
CA GLN A 72 -8.16 -2.95 -1.29
C GLN A 72 -8.02 -4.06 -0.24
N SER A 73 -6.93 -4.83 -0.30
CA SER A 73 -6.62 -5.87 0.70
C SER A 73 -6.45 -5.27 2.09
N PHE A 74 -5.76 -4.13 2.18
CA PHE A 74 -5.56 -3.41 3.43
C PHE A 74 -6.90 -2.97 4.03
N LEU A 75 -7.76 -2.32 3.25
CA LEU A 75 -9.06 -1.84 3.73
C LEU A 75 -9.96 -2.99 4.21
N ARG A 76 -9.96 -4.13 3.51
CA ARG A 76 -10.72 -5.31 3.92
C ARG A 76 -10.23 -5.89 5.24
N ALA A 77 -8.92 -6.05 5.39
CA ALA A 77 -8.31 -6.55 6.62
C ALA A 77 -8.50 -5.56 7.79
N ALA A 78 -8.34 -4.25 7.52
CA ALA A 78 -8.55 -3.17 8.48
C ALA A 78 -10.00 -3.14 9.00
N GLN A 79 -10.99 -3.30 8.12
CA GLN A 79 -12.39 -3.33 8.51
C GLN A 79 -12.69 -4.51 9.44
N GLY A 80 -12.22 -5.70 9.07
CA GLY A 80 -12.36 -6.89 9.89
C GLY A 80 -11.64 -6.74 11.24
N PHE A 81 -10.42 -6.20 11.24
CA PHE A 81 -9.66 -5.95 12.46
C PHE A 81 -10.41 -5.03 13.43
N VAL A 82 -10.93 -3.90 12.94
CA VAL A 82 -11.68 -2.95 13.77
C VAL A 82 -12.91 -3.61 14.40
N GLN A 83 -13.63 -4.42 13.64
CA GLN A 83 -14.81 -5.16 14.13
C GLN A 83 -14.42 -6.22 15.17
N ALA A 84 -13.44 -7.07 14.86
CA ALA A 84 -12.98 -8.16 15.72
C ALA A 84 -12.28 -7.67 17.00
N ALA A 85 -11.66 -6.50 16.96
CA ALA A 85 -11.01 -5.85 18.10
C ALA A 85 -11.96 -4.94 18.91
N GLY A 86 -13.22 -4.78 18.49
CA GLY A 86 -14.18 -3.89 19.15
C GLY A 86 -13.77 -2.42 19.13
N LEU A 87 -13.01 -2.00 18.12
CA LEU A 87 -12.53 -0.62 17.99
C LEU A 87 -13.60 0.26 17.35
N ILE A 88 -13.67 1.51 17.81
CA ILE A 88 -14.57 2.52 17.24
C ILE A 88 -13.73 3.49 16.42
N VAL A 89 -14.00 3.57 15.12
CA VAL A 89 -13.35 4.56 14.24
C VAL A 89 -13.98 5.93 14.52
N PRO A 90 -13.17 6.95 14.88
CA PRO A 90 -13.70 8.29 15.14
C PRO A 90 -14.40 8.89 13.91
N PRO A 91 -15.44 9.70 14.11
CA PRO A 91 -16.08 10.41 13.00
C PRO A 91 -15.06 11.30 12.28
N LYS A 92 -15.17 11.37 10.94
CA LYS A 92 -14.26 12.12 10.04
C LYS A 92 -12.84 11.58 9.92
N VAL A 93 -12.53 10.44 10.54
CA VAL A 93 -11.26 9.72 10.31
C VAL A 93 -11.52 8.56 9.34
N SER A 94 -10.71 8.45 8.30
CA SER A 94 -10.82 7.30 7.40
C SER A 94 -10.37 6.03 8.12
N LEU A 95 -10.99 4.89 7.79
CA LEU A 95 -10.56 3.58 8.28
C LEU A 95 -9.06 3.35 8.04
N GLU A 96 -8.57 3.81 6.88
CA GLU A 96 -7.17 3.73 6.51
C GLU A 96 -6.28 4.49 7.49
N ALA A 97 -6.55 5.78 7.70
CA ALA A 97 -5.75 6.62 8.61
C ALA A 97 -5.81 6.10 10.06
N PHE A 98 -6.98 5.65 10.51
CA PHE A 98 -7.16 5.10 11.85
C PHE A 98 -6.30 3.87 12.08
N VAL A 99 -6.36 2.87 11.19
CA VAL A 99 -5.60 1.62 11.36
C VAL A 99 -4.10 1.84 11.16
N LEU A 100 -3.68 2.73 10.26
CA LEU A 100 -2.27 3.09 10.11
C LEU A 100 -1.70 3.72 11.38
N ASP A 101 -2.42 4.67 11.98
CA ASP A 101 -2.03 5.31 13.24
C ASP A 101 -2.05 4.30 14.40
N TRP A 102 -3.04 3.40 14.43
CA TRP A 102 -3.10 2.33 15.42
C TRP A 102 -1.88 1.39 15.32
N ILE A 103 -1.52 0.92 14.11
CA ILE A 103 -0.34 0.08 13.88
C ILE A 103 0.92 0.81 14.36
N LYS A 104 1.07 2.09 13.97
CA LYS A 104 2.23 2.89 14.36
C LYS A 104 2.38 2.99 15.88
N ARG A 105 1.28 3.18 16.61
CA ARG A 105 1.30 3.35 18.08
C ARG A 105 1.49 2.03 18.84
N ASN A 106 1.00 0.91 18.32
CA ASN A 106 0.92 -0.36 19.07
C ASN A 106 1.91 -1.43 18.59
N VAL A 107 2.37 -1.36 17.35
CA VAL A 107 3.32 -2.31 16.76
C VAL A 107 4.68 -1.66 16.51
N GLY A 108 4.71 -0.35 16.27
CA GLY A 108 5.90 0.41 15.89
C GLY A 108 5.95 0.70 14.39
N ASP A 109 6.92 1.52 13.97
CA ASP A 109 7.22 1.73 12.55
C ASP A 109 7.93 0.47 12.02
N ALA A 110 7.16 -0.51 11.56
CA ALA A 110 7.66 -1.63 10.76
C ALA A 110 7.76 -1.24 9.28
#